data_AF-A0A292Q0U1-F1
#
_entry.id   AF-A0A292Q0U1-F1
#
_cell.length_a   1.000
_cell.length_b   1.000
_cell.length_c   1.000
_cell.angle_alpha   90.00
_cell.angle_beta   90.00
_cell.angle_gamma   90.00
#
_symmetry.space_group_name_H-M   'P 1'
#
loop_
_entity.id
_entity.type
_entity.pdbx_description
1 polymer ?
#
loop_
_entity_poly.entity_id
_entity_poly.type
_entity_poly.pdbx_seq_one_letter_code
_entity_poly.pdbx_strand_id
1 'polypeptide(L)'
;MSDAYYEREAVKVRRYRWPELLLAVLLLVLFMSGAIVLGAFAYFTAIQQRLFIAVPWWVWLHSSPVRLLRNAVTNSRACRYYYFLLAISTLTIIFVFAVVALYYVHLLLPIIVMVSSFVMFVLWLTGLIKASIELWGPLGSINDNCVRYVYNDDFWGGRNLDTLARIQQEGVCNLWKTTFALEMVSTFLFLWLILMSWQVISRARRDY
;
A
#
# COMPACT_ATOMS: atom_id res chain seq x y z
N MET A 1 -43.43 10.73 -42.51
CA MET A 1 -42.14 10.00 -42.44
C MET A 1 -41.09 10.89 -41.77
N SER A 2 -41.41 11.45 -40.61
CA SER A 2 -40.61 12.54 -39.99
C SER A 2 -40.46 12.37 -38.48
N ASP A 3 -41.25 11.50 -37.85
CA ASP A 3 -41.31 11.36 -36.39
C ASP A 3 -40.34 10.29 -35.85
N ALA A 4 -39.66 9.53 -36.72
CA ALA A 4 -38.81 8.40 -36.31
C ALA A 4 -37.34 8.76 -36.02
N TYR A 5 -36.90 10.01 -36.24
CA TYR A 5 -35.49 10.40 -36.10
C TYR A 5 -35.19 11.41 -34.97
N TYR A 6 -36.21 11.98 -34.32
CA TYR A 6 -36.02 12.94 -33.22
C TYR A 6 -36.15 12.32 -31.83
N GLU A 7 -36.33 11.01 -31.73
CA GLU A 7 -36.03 10.28 -30.49
C GLU A 7 -34.52 10.00 -30.47
N ARG A 8 -33.71 11.07 -30.46
CA ARG A 8 -32.45 10.96 -29.71
C ARG A 8 -32.93 10.64 -28.32
N GLU A 9 -32.87 9.36 -27.95
CA GLU A 9 -32.92 8.92 -26.57
C GLU A 9 -32.07 9.93 -25.80
N ALA A 10 -32.73 10.86 -25.13
CA ALA A 10 -32.06 11.81 -24.29
C ALA A 10 -31.44 10.91 -23.24
N VAL A 11 -30.16 10.56 -23.42
CA VAL A 11 -29.42 9.67 -22.55
C VAL A 11 -29.53 10.33 -21.20
N LYS A 12 -30.50 9.86 -20.40
CA LYS A 12 -30.80 10.44 -19.10
C LYS A 12 -29.54 10.23 -18.30
N VAL A 13 -28.73 11.29 -18.19
CA VAL A 13 -27.45 11.25 -17.47
C VAL A 13 -27.79 10.88 -16.05
N ARG A 14 -27.59 9.60 -15.74
CA ARG A 14 -28.02 9.00 -14.50
C ARG A 14 -27.10 9.51 -13.42
N ARG A 15 -27.64 10.31 -12.51
CA ARG A 15 -26.89 10.79 -11.35
C ARG A 15 -26.85 9.64 -10.33
N TYR A 16 -25.70 8.99 -10.22
CA TYR A 16 -25.48 7.95 -9.21
C TYR A 16 -25.44 8.60 -7.83
N ARG A 17 -26.28 8.14 -6.90
CA ARG A 17 -26.30 8.66 -5.52
C ARG A 17 -25.40 7.82 -4.63
N TRP A 18 -24.24 8.37 -4.30
CA TRP A 18 -23.24 7.73 -3.46
C TRP A 18 -23.43 8.10 -1.99
N PRO A 19 -23.08 7.21 -1.04
CA PRO A 19 -23.03 7.57 0.38
C PRO A 19 -21.80 8.46 0.64
N GLU A 20 -22.00 9.77 0.64
CA GLU A 20 -20.91 10.76 0.66
C GLU A 20 -19.98 10.62 1.86
N LEU A 21 -20.53 10.52 3.08
CA LEU A 21 -19.73 10.40 4.30
C LEU A 21 -18.89 9.11 4.30
N LEU A 22 -19.51 7.99 3.92
CA LEU A 22 -18.83 6.70 3.89
C LEU A 22 -17.70 6.69 2.85
N LEU A 23 -17.96 7.23 1.66
CA LEU A 23 -16.94 7.37 0.62
C LEU A 23 -15.77 8.25 1.09
N ALA A 24 -16.06 9.39 1.69
CA ALA A 24 -15.03 10.31 2.18
C ALA A 24 -14.13 9.67 3.25
N VAL A 25 -14.72 8.96 4.21
CA VAL A 25 -13.97 8.26 5.26
C VAL A 25 -13.08 7.17 4.66
N LEU A 26 -13.60 6.37 3.73
CA LEU A 26 -12.81 5.31 3.07
C LEU A 26 -11.61 5.89 2.30
N LEU A 27 -11.83 6.98 1.56
CA LEU A 27 -10.78 7.65 0.80
C LEU A 27 -9.72 8.28 1.71
N LEU A 28 -10.13 8.86 2.84
CA LEU A 28 -9.20 9.39 3.85
C LEU A 28 -8.32 8.28 4.41
N VAL A 29 -8.90 7.16 4.83
CA VAL A 29 -8.12 6.04 5.38
C VAL A 29 -7.16 5.47 4.34
N LEU A 30 -7.58 5.34 3.08
CA LEU A 30 -6.71 4.90 1.97
C LEU A 30 -5.58 5.89 1.66
N PHE A 31 -5.85 7.20 1.78
CA PHE A 31 -4.82 8.22 1.65
C PHE A 31 -3.78 8.10 2.77
N MET A 32 -4.25 7.95 4.01
CA MET A 32 -3.38 7.79 5.18
C MET A 32 -2.55 6.52 5.09
N SER A 33 -3.14 5.38 4.68
CA SER A 33 -2.39 4.14 4.53
C SER A 33 -1.32 4.24 3.44
N GLY A 34 -1.64 4.82 2.28
CA GLY A 34 -0.67 5.07 1.20
C GLY A 34 0.46 6.01 1.64
N ALA A 35 0.14 7.09 2.35
CA ALA A 35 1.12 8.04 2.84
C ALA A 35 2.04 7.45 3.92
N ILE A 36 1.50 6.67 4.86
CA ILE A 36 2.30 6.03 5.91
C ILE A 36 3.24 4.98 5.33
N VAL A 37 2.76 4.14 4.39
CA VAL A 37 3.62 3.13 3.75
C VAL A 37 4.72 3.81 2.93
N LEU A 38 4.41 4.85 2.14
CA LEU A 38 5.41 5.62 1.42
C LEU A 38 6.45 6.25 2.36
N GLY A 39 5.98 6.86 3.46
CA GLY A 39 6.83 7.48 4.48
C GLY A 39 7.71 6.49 5.23
N ALA A 40 7.21 5.28 5.52
CA ALA A 40 7.95 4.20 6.15
C ALA A 40 9.19 3.84 5.32
N PHE A 41 9.01 3.60 4.02
CA PHE A 41 10.10 3.26 3.11
C PHE A 41 11.06 4.43 2.84
N ALA A 42 10.56 5.66 2.81
CA ALA A 42 11.40 6.86 2.73
C ALA A 42 12.28 7.02 3.99
N TYR A 43 11.71 6.82 5.18
CA TYR A 43 12.47 6.87 6.43
C TYR A 43 13.56 5.79 6.47
N PHE A 44 13.23 4.56 6.06
CA PHE A 44 14.20 3.48 5.93
C PHE A 44 15.39 3.85 5.04
N THR A 45 15.13 4.40 3.85
CA THR A 45 16.22 4.78 2.94
C THR A 45 17.10 5.91 3.50
N ALA A 46 16.51 6.87 4.21
CA ALA A 46 17.27 7.93 4.87
C ALA A 46 18.26 7.40 5.91
N ILE A 47 17.87 6.38 6.69
CA ILE A 47 18.74 5.72 7.67
C ILE A 47 19.87 4.94 6.98
N GLN A 48 19.54 4.18 5.93
CA GLN A 48 20.54 3.36 5.22
C GLN A 48 21.64 4.21 4.59
N GLN A 49 21.29 5.42 4.11
CA GLN A 49 22.28 6.38 3.60
C GLN A 49 23.27 6.87 4.67
N ARG A 50 22.88 6.89 5.94
CA ARG A 50 23.77 7.30 7.06
C ARG A 50 24.72 6.19 7.48
N LEU A 51 24.34 4.93 7.32
CA LEU A 51 25.15 3.77 7.69
C LEU A 51 26.05 3.25 6.55
N PHE A 52 25.96 3.82 5.33
CA PHE A 52 26.66 3.35 4.12
C PHE A 52 26.40 1.86 3.78
N ILE A 53 25.27 1.31 4.24
CA ILE A 53 24.86 -0.06 3.94
C ILE A 53 23.92 -0.01 2.73
N ALA A 54 24.20 -0.81 1.70
CA ALA A 54 23.38 -0.87 0.49
C ALA A 54 22.01 -1.49 0.78
N VAL A 55 20.95 -0.89 0.22
CA VAL A 55 19.56 -1.38 0.26
C VAL A 55 19.45 -2.71 -0.50
N PRO A 56 19.65 -3.87 0.17
CA PRO A 56 18.53 -4.76 0.50
C PRO A 56 18.69 -5.50 1.85
N TRP A 57 17.61 -5.54 2.63
CA TRP A 57 17.53 -5.97 4.04
C TRP A 57 17.76 -7.47 4.31
N TRP A 58 17.80 -8.32 3.29
CA TRP A 58 18.18 -9.73 3.43
C TRP A 58 19.69 -10.00 3.36
N VAL A 59 20.50 -8.98 3.11
CA VAL A 59 21.96 -9.10 3.19
C VAL A 59 22.44 -9.40 4.62
N TRP A 60 21.60 -9.20 5.63
CA TRP A 60 21.89 -9.65 7.00
C TRP A 60 21.88 -11.18 7.20
N LEU A 61 21.44 -11.99 6.22
CA LEU A 61 21.45 -13.46 6.32
C LEU A 61 22.61 -14.14 5.56
N HIS A 62 23.47 -13.40 4.85
CA HIS A 62 24.61 -14.01 4.16
C HIS A 62 25.81 -13.07 4.08
N SER A 63 26.80 -13.35 4.93
CA SER A 63 28.15 -12.83 4.84
C SER A 63 28.85 -13.31 3.55
N SER A 64 28.96 -12.47 2.52
CA SER A 64 29.90 -12.71 1.41
C SER A 64 30.37 -11.42 0.69
N PRO A 65 31.52 -11.45 -0.01
CA PRO A 65 32.40 -10.29 -0.17
C PRO A 65 32.07 -9.37 -1.36
N VAL A 66 31.45 -8.23 -1.05
CA VAL A 66 31.58 -6.83 -1.51
C VAL A 66 31.88 -6.42 -2.98
N ARG A 67 32.47 -7.19 -3.91
CA ARG A 67 32.88 -6.61 -5.23
C ARG A 67 32.16 -7.09 -6.49
N LEU A 68 31.59 -8.29 -6.51
CA LEU A 68 30.76 -8.77 -7.64
C LEU A 68 29.27 -8.38 -7.50
N LEU A 69 28.91 -7.70 -6.40
CA LEU A 69 27.54 -7.40 -6.00
C LEU A 69 26.92 -6.16 -6.69
N ARG A 70 27.68 -5.25 -7.30
CA ARG A 70 27.11 -4.01 -7.86
C ARG A 70 26.06 -4.27 -8.96
N ASN A 71 26.29 -5.27 -9.81
CA ASN A 71 25.35 -5.64 -10.89
C ASN A 71 24.31 -6.70 -10.47
N ALA A 72 24.54 -7.40 -9.36
CA ALA A 72 23.59 -8.36 -8.78
C ALA A 72 22.60 -7.69 -7.80
N VAL A 73 22.96 -6.56 -7.18
CA VAL A 73 22.13 -5.77 -6.26
C VAL A 73 20.98 -5.06 -7.00
N THR A 74 21.19 -4.58 -8.22
CA THR A 74 20.13 -3.99 -9.06
C THR A 74 19.11 -5.03 -9.53
N ASN A 75 19.48 -6.31 -9.61
CA ASN A 75 18.62 -7.42 -10.04
C ASN A 75 18.19 -8.34 -8.88
N SER A 76 18.25 -7.86 -7.64
CA SER A 76 17.78 -8.63 -6.48
C SER A 76 16.26 -8.52 -6.32
N ARG A 77 15.63 -9.59 -5.81
CA ARG A 77 14.16 -9.65 -5.58
C ARG A 77 13.64 -8.53 -4.64
N ALA A 78 14.52 -7.88 -3.86
CA ALA A 78 14.21 -6.91 -2.80
C ALA A 78 14.08 -5.52 -3.36
N CYS A 79 15.02 -5.13 -4.22
CA CYS A 79 14.89 -3.90 -5.00
C CYS A 79 13.54 -3.93 -5.71
N ARG A 80 13.18 -5.06 -6.34
CA ARG A 80 11.88 -5.20 -7.01
C ARG A 80 10.69 -5.05 -6.05
N TYR A 81 10.73 -5.62 -4.85
CA TYR A 81 9.65 -5.46 -3.86
C TYR A 81 9.56 -4.03 -3.31
N TYR A 82 10.69 -3.40 -3.04
CA TYR A 82 10.77 -2.01 -2.58
C TYR A 82 10.17 -1.04 -3.62
N TYR A 83 10.62 -1.13 -4.88
CA TYR A 83 10.06 -0.29 -5.95
C TYR A 83 8.58 -0.58 -6.19
N PHE A 84 8.15 -1.83 -6.05
CA PHE A 84 6.76 -2.23 -6.15
C PHE A 84 5.88 -1.55 -5.08
N LEU A 85 6.28 -1.55 -3.81
CA LEU A 85 5.53 -0.89 -2.75
C LEU A 85 5.50 0.63 -2.87
N LEU A 86 6.62 1.24 -3.31
CA LEU A 86 6.64 2.67 -3.63
C LEU A 86 5.66 3.01 -4.76
N ALA A 87 5.65 2.21 -5.83
CA ALA A 87 4.75 2.41 -6.96
C ALA A 87 3.29 2.28 -6.53
N ILE A 88 2.94 1.26 -5.74
CA ILE A 88 1.57 1.05 -5.25
C ILE A 88 1.12 2.19 -4.36
N SER A 89 1.96 2.61 -3.42
CA SER A 89 1.61 3.69 -2.49
C SER A 89 1.38 5.01 -3.25
N THR A 90 2.24 5.31 -4.22
CA THR A 90 2.10 6.49 -5.09
C THR A 90 0.83 6.41 -5.95
N LEU A 91 0.59 5.26 -6.58
CA LEU A 91 -0.62 5.02 -7.36
C LEU A 91 -1.90 5.13 -6.51
N THR A 92 -1.85 4.71 -5.25
CA THR A 92 -2.99 4.82 -4.32
C THR A 92 -3.31 6.26 -3.98
N ILE A 93 -2.29 7.07 -3.73
CA ILE A 93 -2.45 8.51 -3.49
C ILE A 93 -3.05 9.18 -4.73
N ILE A 94 -2.51 8.89 -5.92
CA ILE A 94 -3.03 9.40 -7.20
C ILE A 94 -4.49 8.95 -7.40
N PHE A 95 -4.81 7.70 -7.11
CA PHE A 95 -6.16 7.16 -7.19
C PHE A 95 -7.13 7.92 -6.28
N VAL A 96 -6.76 8.18 -5.03
CA VAL A 96 -7.60 8.96 -4.10
C VAL A 96 -7.85 10.36 -4.64
N PHE A 97 -6.81 11.06 -5.10
CA PHE A 97 -6.97 12.39 -5.70
C PHE A 97 -7.83 12.37 -6.97
N ALA A 98 -7.70 11.34 -7.81
CA ALA A 98 -8.54 11.18 -8.99
C ALA A 98 -10.02 10.99 -8.60
N VAL A 99 -10.33 10.13 -7.63
CA VAL A 99 -11.70 9.92 -7.16
C VAL A 99 -12.27 11.19 -6.54
N VAL A 100 -11.48 11.91 -5.74
CA VAL A 100 -11.88 13.21 -5.16
C VAL A 100 -12.14 14.25 -6.26
N ALA A 101 -11.30 14.33 -7.30
CA ALA A 101 -11.52 15.23 -8.43
C ALA A 101 -12.81 14.87 -9.20
N LEU A 102 -13.05 13.60 -9.47
CA LEU A 102 -14.30 13.15 -10.13
C LEU A 102 -15.54 13.43 -9.25
N TYR A 103 -15.39 13.36 -7.93
CA TYR A 103 -16.45 13.73 -6.98
C TYR A 103 -16.79 15.23 -7.08
N TYR A 104 -15.79 16.11 -7.15
CA TYR A 104 -16.00 17.55 -7.33
C TYR A 104 -16.68 17.88 -8.68
N VAL A 105 -16.41 17.11 -9.73
CA VAL A 105 -17.08 17.27 -11.05
C VAL A 105 -18.50 16.66 -11.04
N HIS A 106 -18.94 16.08 -9.93
CA HIS A 106 -20.20 15.33 -9.80
C HIS A 106 -20.37 14.22 -10.85
N LEU A 107 -19.26 13.72 -11.40
CA LEU A 107 -19.20 12.72 -12.47
C LEU A 107 -18.52 11.45 -11.95
N LEU A 108 -19.04 10.89 -10.87
CA LEU A 108 -18.51 9.67 -10.28
C LEU A 108 -19.08 8.43 -10.99
N LEU A 109 -18.44 8.02 -12.10
CA LEU A 109 -18.83 6.82 -12.84
C LEU A 109 -18.47 5.54 -12.04
N PRO A 110 -19.45 4.72 -11.64
CA PRO A 110 -19.20 3.55 -10.80
C PRO A 110 -18.38 2.46 -11.50
N ILE A 111 -18.46 2.36 -12.83
CA ILE A 111 -17.70 1.35 -13.60
C ILE A 111 -16.20 1.66 -13.52
N ILE A 112 -15.82 2.93 -13.68
CA ILE A 112 -14.40 3.35 -13.62
C ILE A 112 -13.85 3.08 -12.21
N VAL A 113 -14.60 3.48 -11.17
CA VAL A 113 -14.21 3.26 -9.76
C VAL A 113 -14.13 1.76 -9.44
N MET A 114 -15.02 0.93 -9.98
CA MET A 114 -14.99 -0.53 -9.79
C MET A 114 -13.76 -1.18 -10.40
N VAL A 115 -13.42 -0.87 -11.66
CA VAL A 115 -12.26 -1.47 -12.34
C VAL A 115 -10.95 -1.02 -11.69
N SER A 116 -10.83 0.27 -11.39
CA SER A 116 -9.63 0.82 -10.74
C SER A 116 -9.42 0.28 -9.31
N SER A 117 -10.49 0.15 -8.52
CA SER A 117 -10.41 -0.47 -7.19
C SER A 117 -10.06 -1.95 -7.25
N PHE A 118 -10.52 -2.70 -8.27
CA PHE A 118 -10.11 -4.08 -8.48
C PHE A 118 -8.60 -4.21 -8.77
N VAL A 119 -8.06 -3.35 -9.62
CA VAL A 119 -6.61 -3.33 -9.90
C VAL A 119 -5.82 -2.99 -8.64
N MET A 120 -6.24 -1.95 -7.89
CA MET A 120 -5.58 -1.59 -6.64
C MET A 120 -5.67 -2.70 -5.59
N PHE A 121 -6.81 -3.39 -5.49
CA PHE A 121 -6.98 -4.54 -4.61
C PHE A 121 -5.93 -5.62 -4.87
N VAL A 122 -5.75 -6.03 -6.14
CA VAL A 122 -4.77 -7.07 -6.52
C VAL A 122 -3.34 -6.62 -6.21
N LEU A 123 -3.01 -5.35 -6.47
CA LEU A 123 -1.70 -4.79 -6.20
C LEU A 123 -1.38 -4.80 -4.69
N TRP A 124 -2.30 -4.32 -3.86
CA TRP A 124 -2.16 -4.34 -2.40
C TRP A 124 -2.15 -5.76 -1.84
N LEU A 125 -2.95 -6.69 -2.39
CA LEU A 125 -2.95 -8.09 -1.98
C LEU A 125 -1.62 -8.77 -2.27
N THR A 126 -1.00 -8.46 -3.40
CA THR A 126 0.34 -8.97 -3.75
C THR A 126 1.41 -8.43 -2.80
N GLY A 127 1.29 -7.17 -2.37
CA GLY A 127 2.12 -6.59 -1.31
C GLY A 127 2.00 -7.36 -0.01
N LEU A 128 0.76 -7.59 0.43
CA LEU A 128 0.40 -8.30 1.66
C LEU A 128 0.97 -9.71 1.72
N ILE A 129 0.83 -10.48 0.65
CA ILE A 129 1.37 -11.85 0.58
C ILE A 129 2.89 -11.83 0.76
N LYS A 130 3.59 -10.89 0.11
CA LYS A 130 5.03 -10.75 0.26
C LYS A 130 5.43 -10.31 1.66
N ALA A 131 4.77 -9.29 2.22
CA ALA A 131 5.04 -8.83 3.57
C ALA A 131 4.87 -9.97 4.60
N SER A 132 3.84 -10.81 4.42
CA SER A 132 3.61 -11.97 5.29
C SER A 132 4.73 -13.01 5.22
N ILE A 133 5.23 -13.32 4.03
CA ILE A 133 6.32 -14.31 3.84
C ILE A 133 7.60 -13.79 4.48
N GLU A 134 7.85 -12.50 4.44
CA GLU A 134 9.09 -11.94 4.95
C GLU A 134 9.02 -11.81 6.47
N LEU A 135 7.86 -11.42 7.01
CA LEU A 135 7.66 -11.25 8.44
C LEU A 135 7.64 -12.59 9.19
N TRP A 136 7.03 -13.64 8.63
CA TRP A 136 6.86 -14.95 9.31
C TRP A 136 7.33 -16.16 8.49
N GLY A 137 8.14 -15.96 7.46
CA GLY A 137 8.60 -17.05 6.60
C GLY A 137 9.62 -17.99 7.24
N PRO A 138 9.86 -19.15 6.61
CA PRO A 138 10.75 -20.19 7.13
C PRO A 138 12.24 -19.86 7.02
N LEU A 139 12.64 -18.85 6.22
CA LEU A 139 14.03 -18.46 6.01
C LEU A 139 14.22 -17.01 6.43
N GLY A 140 14.83 -16.77 7.59
CA GLY A 140 15.23 -15.43 8.02
C GLY A 140 14.07 -14.48 8.34
N SER A 141 13.01 -14.97 9.01
CA SER A 141 11.86 -14.17 9.46
C SER A 141 12.30 -12.92 10.22
N ILE A 142 11.77 -11.75 9.82
CA ILE A 142 11.99 -10.51 10.57
C ILE A 142 11.51 -10.67 12.02
N ASN A 143 10.35 -11.31 12.24
CA ASN A 143 9.78 -11.43 13.57
C ASN A 143 10.65 -12.26 14.52
N ASP A 144 11.23 -13.37 14.07
CA ASP A 144 12.14 -14.19 14.88
C ASP A 144 13.41 -13.41 15.27
N ASN A 145 14.00 -12.71 14.31
CA ASN A 145 15.15 -11.85 14.55
C ASN A 145 14.83 -10.71 15.54
N CYS A 146 13.67 -10.09 15.43
CA CYS A 146 13.23 -9.06 16.37
C CYS A 146 13.07 -9.61 17.80
N VAL A 147 12.48 -10.80 17.95
CA VAL A 147 12.38 -11.44 19.27
C VAL A 147 13.77 -11.72 19.83
N ARG A 148 14.67 -12.25 19.01
CA ARG A 148 16.00 -12.67 19.45
C ARG A 148 16.94 -11.52 19.82
N TYR A 149 17.02 -10.48 18.99
CA TYR A 149 18.02 -9.42 19.12
C TYR A 149 17.49 -8.12 19.73
N VAL A 150 16.16 -7.98 19.85
CA VAL A 150 15.53 -6.72 20.26
C VAL A 150 14.66 -6.89 21.49
N TYR A 151 13.82 -7.92 21.55
CA TYR A 151 12.87 -8.07 22.67
C TYR A 151 13.42 -8.88 23.85
N ASN A 152 14.44 -9.72 23.65
CA ASN A 152 14.97 -10.62 24.68
C ASN A 152 16.26 -10.15 25.37
N ASP A 153 16.86 -9.02 24.97
CA ASP A 153 18.08 -8.51 25.62
C ASP A 153 17.74 -7.62 26.84
N ASP A 154 18.24 -7.96 28.03
CA ASP A 154 17.88 -7.30 29.30
C ASP A 154 18.56 -5.93 29.56
N PHE A 155 19.63 -5.60 28.86
CA PHE A 155 20.38 -4.35 29.09
C PHE A 155 19.79 -3.16 28.29
N TRP A 156 19.39 -2.10 29.00
CA TRP A 156 18.85 -0.85 28.43
C TRP A 156 19.53 0.39 29.03
N GLY A 157 19.73 1.42 28.20
CA GLY A 157 20.20 2.74 28.61
C GLY A 157 21.72 2.98 28.45
N GLY A 158 22.07 4.19 28.01
CA GLY A 158 23.45 4.62 27.78
C GLY A 158 23.58 5.52 26.54
N ARG A 159 24.63 6.36 26.49
CA ARG A 159 24.98 7.14 25.29
C ARG A 159 25.96 6.34 24.42
N ASN A 160 25.62 5.08 24.15
CA ASN A 160 26.51 4.10 23.56
C ASN A 160 26.02 3.75 22.15
N LEU A 161 26.93 3.33 21.27
CA LEU A 161 26.58 2.93 19.90
C LEU A 161 25.61 1.74 19.87
N ASP A 162 25.72 0.83 20.85
CA ASP A 162 24.85 -0.34 20.98
C ASP A 162 23.39 0.06 21.29
N THR A 163 23.20 1.09 22.14
CA THR A 163 21.87 1.63 22.45
C THR A 163 21.23 2.28 21.22
N LEU A 164 22.02 3.02 20.42
CA LEU A 164 21.54 3.60 19.17
C LEU A 164 21.16 2.53 18.14
N ALA A 165 21.98 1.48 18.01
CA ALA A 165 21.71 0.36 17.12
C ALA A 165 20.41 -0.37 17.50
N ARG A 166 20.15 -0.56 18.79
CA ARG A 166 18.91 -1.20 19.28
C ARG A 166 17.66 -0.36 19.01
N ILE A 167 17.67 0.96 19.31
CA ILE A 167 16.55 1.85 18.99
C ILE A 167 16.22 1.80 17.49
N GLN A 168 17.27 1.76 16.66
CA GLN A 168 17.11 1.65 15.23
C GLN A 168 16.47 0.31 14.81
N GLN A 169 16.87 -0.80 15.43
CA GLN A 169 16.29 -2.12 15.20
C GLN A 169 14.84 -2.22 15.69
N GLU A 170 14.51 -1.65 16.86
CA GLU A 170 13.13 -1.54 17.36
C GLU A 170 12.23 -0.78 16.38
N GLY A 171 12.72 0.34 15.86
CA GLY A 171 12.05 1.11 14.82
C GLY A 171 11.76 0.26 13.58
N VAL A 172 12.73 -0.52 13.11
CA VAL A 172 12.56 -1.43 11.96
C VAL A 172 11.49 -2.48 12.24
N CYS A 173 11.56 -3.15 13.39
CA CYS A 173 10.63 -4.21 13.78
C CYS A 173 9.19 -3.73 13.87
N ASN A 174 8.97 -2.56 14.47
CA ASN A 174 7.65 -1.95 14.57
C ASN A 174 7.14 -1.52 13.19
N LEU A 175 8.00 -0.98 12.35
CA LEU A 175 7.63 -0.48 11.03
C LEU A 175 7.16 -1.61 10.09
N TRP A 176 7.79 -2.80 10.16
CA TRP A 176 7.33 -3.99 9.45
C TRP A 176 5.92 -4.43 9.87
N LYS A 177 5.65 -4.49 11.18
CA LYS A 177 4.32 -4.82 11.71
C LYS A 177 3.27 -3.80 11.30
N THR A 178 3.61 -2.50 11.33
CA THR A 178 2.68 -1.44 10.89
C THR A 178 2.39 -1.50 9.40
N THR A 179 3.40 -1.75 8.56
CA THR A 179 3.22 -1.87 7.10
C THR A 179 2.30 -3.05 6.78
N PHE A 180 2.53 -4.20 7.42
CA PHE A 180 1.65 -5.36 7.26
C PHE A 180 0.20 -5.06 7.66
N ALA A 181 -0.02 -4.40 8.79
CA ALA A 181 -1.36 -4.01 9.23
C ALA A 181 -2.06 -3.07 8.24
N LEU A 182 -1.34 -2.08 7.70
CA LEU A 182 -1.88 -1.13 6.73
C LEU A 182 -2.20 -1.80 5.39
N GLU A 183 -1.41 -2.79 4.97
CA GLU A 183 -1.72 -3.58 3.78
C GLU A 183 -3.01 -4.40 3.94
N MET A 184 -3.23 -5.01 5.11
CA MET A 184 -4.50 -5.69 5.44
C MET A 184 -5.68 -4.72 5.40
N VAL A 185 -5.54 -3.55 6.01
CA VAL A 185 -6.60 -2.54 6.02
C VAL A 185 -6.91 -2.08 4.59
N SER A 186 -5.89 -1.71 3.80
CA SER A 186 -6.09 -1.26 2.42
C SER A 186 -6.77 -2.32 1.55
N THR A 187 -6.36 -3.59 1.62
CA THR A 187 -6.99 -4.67 0.85
C THR A 187 -8.48 -4.82 1.18
N PHE A 188 -8.83 -4.77 2.47
CA PHE A 188 -10.23 -4.81 2.89
C PHE A 188 -11.02 -3.60 2.38
N LEU A 189 -10.46 -2.39 2.45
CA LEU A 189 -11.13 -1.18 2.00
C LEU A 189 -11.33 -1.14 0.49
N PHE A 190 -10.37 -1.63 -0.30
CA PHE A 190 -10.56 -1.75 -1.76
C PHE A 190 -11.65 -2.77 -2.12
N LEU A 191 -11.69 -3.91 -1.43
CA LEU A 191 -12.77 -4.88 -1.58
C LEU A 191 -14.13 -4.22 -1.26
N TRP A 192 -14.19 -3.44 -0.17
CA TRP A 192 -15.39 -2.71 0.20
C TRP A 192 -15.81 -1.66 -0.84
N LEU A 193 -14.85 -0.94 -1.44
CA LEU A 193 -15.13 0.02 -2.52
C LEU A 193 -15.72 -0.65 -3.77
N ILE A 194 -15.27 -1.86 -4.10
CA ILE A 194 -15.86 -2.67 -5.19
C ILE A 194 -17.31 -2.99 -4.86
N LEU A 195 -17.60 -3.46 -3.64
CA LEU A 195 -18.95 -3.78 -3.20
C LEU A 195 -19.86 -2.55 -3.19
N MET A 196 -19.39 -1.40 -2.73
CA MET A 196 -20.17 -0.16 -2.79
C MET A 196 -20.47 0.27 -4.22
N SER A 197 -19.48 0.17 -5.13
CA SER A 197 -19.67 0.47 -6.55
C SER A 197 -20.73 -0.45 -7.16
N TRP A 198 -20.72 -1.73 -6.79
CA TRP A 198 -21.75 -2.69 -7.17
C TRP A 198 -23.13 -2.32 -6.62
N GLN A 199 -23.23 -1.96 -5.34
CA GLN A 199 -24.49 -1.56 -4.73
C GLN A 199 -25.09 -0.33 -5.41
N VAL A 200 -24.26 0.67 -5.76
CA VAL A 200 -24.70 1.86 -6.48
C VAL A 200 -25.25 1.52 -7.87
N ILE A 201 -24.58 0.64 -8.62
CA ILE A 201 -25.08 0.15 -9.91
C ILE A 201 -26.39 -0.64 -9.73
N SER A 202 -26.47 -1.50 -8.72
CA SER A 202 -27.65 -2.33 -8.46
C SER A 202 -28.89 -1.49 -8.11
N ARG A 203 -28.71 -0.40 -7.34
CA ARG A 203 -29.79 0.54 -7.01
C ARG A 203 -30.28 1.26 -8.27
N ALA A 204 -29.35 1.75 -9.09
CA ALA A 204 -29.69 2.42 -10.35
C ALA A 204 -30.41 1.51 -11.37
N ARG A 205 -30.27 0.18 -11.25
CA ARG A 205 -31.00 -0.80 -12.05
C ARG A 205 -32.41 -1.07 -11.52
N ARG A 206 -32.62 -1.03 -10.19
CA ARG A 206 -33.93 -1.29 -9.56
C ARG A 206 -34.91 -0.13 -9.66
N ASP A 207 -34.44 1.07 -9.97
CA ASP A 207 -35.30 2.23 -10.23
C ASP A 207 -35.93 2.21 -11.65
N TYR A 208 -35.95 1.04 -12.30
CA TYR A 208 -36.63 0.69 -13.56
C TYR A 208 -37.68 -0.38 -13.28
#